data_AF-A0AAD5DPH9-F1
#
_entry.id   AF-A0AAD5DPH9-F1
#
_cell.length_a   1.000
_cell.length_b   1.000
_cell.length_c   1.000
_cell.angle_alpha   90.00
_cell.angle_beta   90.00
_cell.angle_gamma   90.00
#
_symmetry.space_group_name_H-M   'P 1'
#
loop_
_entity.id
_entity.type
_entity.pdbx_description
1 polymer ?
#
loop_
_entity_poly.entity_id
_entity_poly.type
_entity_poly.pdbx_seq_one_letter_code
_entity_poly.pdbx_strand_id
1 'polypeptide(L)'
;MSTVQCATWAAASARQAAAGQRQQRNGLRQAAPPPSRQQQAALRSLVLMQSGMYVPSDSFGGQSPERRAAQSLQTFFTFVACKIVESQLQGIGRGDLGAYNAAGMMTLRRFMQEESMRDADAWLSKLMVADELLALRIIEVRTAYAKEDFEWDNLRRVALEGLEQGNTQLLRQHASRRYTAMLERAGELED
;
A
#
# COMPACT_ATOMS: atom_id res chain seq x y z
N MET A 1 58.27 12.64 34.50
CA MET A 1 58.57 12.81 33.06
C MET A 1 58.28 11.49 32.35
N SER A 2 57.70 11.58 31.14
CA SER A 2 57.46 10.51 30.16
C SER A 2 56.12 9.78 30.20
N THR A 3 55.09 10.43 29.65
CA THR A 3 53.91 9.80 29.02
C THR A 3 53.76 10.34 27.60
N VAL A 4 54.73 10.05 26.74
CA VAL A 4 54.62 10.35 25.30
C VAL A 4 55.17 9.16 24.51
N GLN A 5 54.43 8.05 24.48
CA GLN A 5 54.77 6.93 23.59
C GLN A 5 53.60 6.01 23.17
N CYS A 6 52.33 6.37 23.41
CA CYS A 6 51.19 5.55 22.99
C CYS A 6 50.37 6.11 21.80
N ALA A 7 50.68 7.29 21.25
CA ALA A 7 49.82 7.94 20.27
C ALA A 7 50.11 7.61 18.79
N THR A 8 51.22 6.95 18.47
CA THR A 8 51.67 6.82 17.06
C THR A 8 51.31 5.48 16.40
N TRP A 9 50.94 4.44 17.14
CA TRP A 9 50.55 3.13 16.55
C TRP A 9 49.07 3.05 16.14
N ALA A 10 48.17 3.76 16.82
CA ALA A 10 46.74 3.73 16.51
C ALA A 10 46.38 4.43 15.18
N ALA A 11 47.15 5.44 14.78
CA ALA A 11 46.88 6.23 13.58
C ALA A 11 47.28 5.54 12.26
N ALA A 12 48.20 4.57 12.30
CA ALA A 12 48.64 3.84 11.11
C ALA A 12 47.67 2.70 10.74
N SER A 13 47.12 2.00 11.73
CA SER A 13 46.19 0.88 11.53
C SER A 13 44.81 1.34 11.01
N ALA A 14 44.35 2.53 11.43
CA ALA A 14 43.09 3.11 10.97
C ALA A 14 43.13 3.55 9.48
N ARG A 15 44.30 3.91 8.95
CA ARG A 15 44.45 4.32 7.54
C ARG A 15 44.44 3.13 6.57
N GLN A 16 44.96 1.97 6.98
CA GLN A 16 44.91 0.76 6.15
C GLN A 16 43.50 0.15 6.08
N ALA A 17 42.71 0.23 7.16
CA ALA A 17 41.32 -0.23 7.16
C ALA A 17 40.40 0.63 6.26
N ALA A 18 40.62 1.95 6.22
CA ALA A 18 39.84 2.87 5.39
C ALA A 18 40.15 2.74 3.88
N ALA A 19 41.39 2.37 3.52
CA ALA A 19 41.78 2.13 2.14
C ALA A 19 41.14 0.83 1.58
N GLY A 20 41.11 -0.25 2.38
CA GLY A 20 40.46 -1.51 2.00
C GLY A 20 38.95 -1.40 1.82
N GLN A 21 38.27 -0.61 2.66
CA GLN A 21 36.82 -0.37 2.54
C GLN A 21 36.44 0.54 1.36
N ARG A 22 37.32 1.46 0.94
CA ARG A 22 37.11 2.26 -0.27
C ARG A 22 37.22 1.41 -1.54
N GLN A 23 38.12 0.42 -1.57
CA GLN A 23 38.24 -0.49 -2.71
C GLN A 23 37.05 -1.47 -2.83
N GLN A 24 36.44 -1.90 -1.71
CA GLN A 24 35.25 -2.76 -1.74
C GLN A 24 33.94 -2.01 -2.06
N ARG A 25 33.78 -0.74 -1.67
CA ARG A 25 32.58 0.05 -2.00
C ARG A 25 32.47 0.44 -3.48
N ASN A 26 33.58 0.50 -4.20
CA ASN A 26 33.58 0.81 -5.64
C ASN A 26 33.16 -0.37 -6.53
N GLY A 27 33.06 -1.60 -6.00
CA GLY A 27 32.67 -2.79 -6.76
C GLY A 27 31.16 -3.00 -6.94
N LEU A 28 30.30 -2.27 -6.23
CA LEU A 28 28.86 -2.55 -6.15
C LEU A 28 27.95 -1.47 -6.76
N ARG A 29 28.50 -0.58 -7.60
CA ARG A 29 27.73 0.46 -8.31
C ARG A 29 27.88 0.43 -9.83
N GLN A 30 28.25 -0.70 -10.41
CA GLN A 30 27.95 -0.93 -11.82
C GLN A 30 26.46 -1.27 -11.91
N ALA A 31 25.64 -0.24 -12.19
CA ALA A 31 24.26 -0.46 -12.60
C ALA A 31 24.28 -1.49 -13.73
N ALA A 32 23.53 -2.59 -13.57
CA ALA A 32 23.44 -3.63 -14.58
C ALA A 32 23.19 -2.97 -15.95
N PRO A 33 23.93 -3.37 -17.01
CA PRO A 33 23.76 -2.76 -18.31
C PRO A 33 22.29 -2.87 -18.73
N PRO A 34 21.70 -1.81 -19.31
CA PRO A 34 20.31 -1.86 -19.72
C PRO A 34 20.11 -3.05 -20.66
N PRO A 35 19.04 -3.84 -20.48
CA PRO A 35 18.78 -5.00 -21.32
C PRO A 35 18.80 -4.58 -22.79
N SER A 36 19.41 -5.40 -23.64
CA SER A 36 19.54 -5.10 -25.07
C SER A 36 18.16 -4.88 -25.71
N ARG A 37 18.07 -4.13 -26.81
CA ARG A 37 16.79 -3.91 -27.52
C ARG A 37 16.08 -5.23 -27.86
N GLN A 38 16.85 -6.29 -28.14
CA GLN A 38 16.33 -7.64 -28.36
C GLN A 38 15.77 -8.27 -27.09
N GLN A 39 16.43 -8.12 -25.93
CA GLN A 39 15.91 -8.59 -24.64
C GLN A 39 14.65 -7.83 -24.21
N GLN A 40 14.59 -6.51 -24.44
CA GLN A 40 13.39 -5.71 -24.16
C GLN A 40 12.21 -6.10 -25.07
N ALA A 41 12.48 -6.40 -26.35
CA ALA A 41 11.48 -6.88 -27.28
C ALA A 41 10.98 -8.29 -26.92
N ALA A 42 11.88 -9.19 -26.51
CA ALA A 42 11.53 -10.54 -26.07
C ALA A 42 10.65 -10.53 -24.80
N LEU A 43 10.98 -9.67 -23.82
CA LEU A 43 10.15 -9.50 -22.62
C LEU A 43 8.75 -8.98 -22.95
N ARG A 44 8.65 -8.04 -23.90
CA ARG A 44 7.36 -7.52 -24.39
C ARG A 44 6.56 -8.57 -25.15
N SER A 45 7.19 -9.40 -25.98
CA SER A 45 6.47 -10.44 -26.72
C SER A 45 5.96 -11.55 -25.81
N LEU A 46 6.69 -11.85 -24.72
CA LEU A 46 6.25 -12.84 -23.74
C LEU A 46 4.92 -12.47 -23.08
N VAL A 47 4.70 -11.18 -22.82
CA VAL A 47 3.47 -10.63 -22.25
C VAL A 47 2.31 -10.64 -23.25
N LEU A 48 2.59 -10.45 -24.54
CA LEU A 48 1.56 -10.37 -25.60
C LEU A 48 1.11 -11.72 -26.16
N MET A 49 1.89 -12.79 -25.97
CA MET A 49 1.60 -14.13 -26.53
C MET A 49 0.73 -15.02 -25.64
N GLN A 50 0.43 -14.62 -24.40
CA GLN A 50 -0.40 -15.41 -23.48
C GLN A 50 -1.80 -14.81 -23.39
N SER A 51 -2.81 -15.57 -23.82
CA SER A 51 -4.22 -15.30 -23.53
C SER A 51 -4.50 -15.58 -22.05
N GLY A 52 -4.00 -14.69 -21.18
CA GLY A 52 -4.08 -14.75 -19.72
C GLY A 52 -2.71 -14.83 -19.05
N MET A 53 -2.46 -13.96 -18.08
CA MET A 53 -1.26 -14.03 -17.23
C MET A 53 -1.45 -15.13 -16.19
N TYR A 54 -0.51 -16.08 -16.09
CA TYR A 54 -0.51 -17.06 -15.00
C TYR A 54 -0.13 -16.38 -13.68
N VAL A 55 -1.01 -16.48 -12.69
CA VAL A 55 -0.74 -16.05 -11.31
C VAL A 55 -0.30 -17.28 -10.51
N PRO A 56 0.95 -17.35 -10.01
CA PRO A 56 1.40 -18.45 -9.17
C PRO A 56 0.53 -18.57 -7.91
N SER A 57 -0.08 -19.74 -7.71
CA SER A 57 -1.01 -20.01 -6.61
C SER A 57 -0.38 -19.95 -5.22
N ASP A 58 0.94 -20.04 -5.14
CA ASP A 58 1.71 -19.99 -3.88
C ASP A 58 1.88 -18.56 -3.34
N SER A 59 1.72 -17.53 -4.18
CA SER A 59 1.99 -16.13 -3.81
C SER A 59 0.95 -15.51 -2.86
N PHE A 60 -0.21 -16.15 -2.69
CA PHE A 60 -1.34 -15.63 -1.92
C PHE A 60 -1.84 -16.62 -0.85
N GLY A 61 -0.98 -17.55 -0.40
CA GLY A 61 -1.35 -18.55 0.60
C GLY A 61 -2.50 -19.46 0.14
N GLY A 62 -2.49 -19.83 -1.15
CA GLY A 62 -3.53 -20.67 -1.76
C GLY A 62 -4.83 -19.95 -2.11
N GLN A 63 -4.95 -18.64 -1.89
CA GLN A 63 -6.11 -17.85 -2.32
C GLN A 63 -5.88 -17.23 -3.70
N SER A 64 -6.96 -16.98 -4.45
CA SER A 64 -6.84 -16.17 -5.66
C SER A 64 -6.66 -14.69 -5.30
N PRO A 65 -5.94 -13.89 -6.12
CA PRO A 65 -5.80 -12.46 -5.87
C PRO A 65 -7.15 -11.74 -5.82
N GLU A 66 -8.15 -12.21 -6.58
CA GLU A 66 -9.52 -11.67 -6.54
C GLU A 66 -10.19 -11.93 -5.20
N ARG A 67 -9.99 -13.12 -4.62
CA ARG A 67 -10.51 -13.43 -3.27
C ARG A 67 -9.86 -12.54 -2.22
N ARG A 68 -8.56 -12.28 -2.34
CA ARG A 68 -7.85 -11.37 -1.45
C ARG A 68 -8.36 -9.93 -1.58
N ALA A 69 -8.61 -9.46 -2.80
CA ALA A 69 -9.22 -8.15 -3.04
C ALA A 69 -10.64 -8.08 -2.48
N ALA A 70 -11.45 -9.13 -2.66
CA ALA A 70 -12.81 -9.22 -2.14
C ALA A 70 -12.85 -9.14 -0.60
N GLN A 71 -11.92 -9.80 0.11
CA GLN A 71 -11.81 -9.66 1.57
C GLN A 71 -11.54 -8.22 2.00
N SER A 72 -10.65 -7.51 1.30
CA SER A 72 -10.38 -6.10 1.58
C SER A 72 -11.62 -5.23 1.34
N LEU A 73 -12.40 -5.52 0.30
CA LEU A 73 -13.66 -4.83 0.03
C LEU A 73 -14.73 -5.12 1.09
N GLN A 74 -14.83 -6.34 1.61
CA GLN A 74 -15.74 -6.68 2.71
C GLN A 74 -15.46 -5.86 3.98
N THR A 75 -14.16 -5.72 4.32
CA THR A 75 -13.72 -4.83 5.39
C THR A 75 -14.08 -3.38 5.10
N PHE A 76 -13.84 -2.90 3.89
CA PHE A 76 -14.18 -1.54 3.49
C PHE A 76 -15.70 -1.27 3.59
N PHE A 77 -16.55 -2.17 3.11
CA PHE A 77 -18.01 -2.02 3.20
C PHE A 77 -18.50 -2.02 4.64
N THR A 78 -17.88 -2.80 5.51
CA THR A 78 -18.22 -2.78 6.95
C THR A 78 -17.88 -1.41 7.55
N PHE A 79 -16.73 -0.82 7.20
CA PHE A 79 -16.38 0.53 7.63
C PHE A 79 -17.35 1.60 7.10
N VAL A 80 -17.70 1.54 5.81
CA VAL A 80 -18.68 2.46 5.20
C VAL A 80 -20.05 2.32 5.88
N ALA A 81 -20.50 1.09 6.13
CA ALA A 81 -21.74 0.84 6.85
C ALA A 81 -21.72 1.43 8.26
N CYS A 82 -20.61 1.29 9.01
CA CYS A 82 -20.46 1.97 10.31
C CYS A 82 -20.64 3.49 10.18
N LYS A 83 -20.09 4.13 9.13
CA LYS A 83 -20.26 5.58 8.91
C LYS A 83 -21.69 5.97 8.54
N ILE A 84 -22.38 5.17 7.73
CA ILE A 84 -23.79 5.38 7.41
C ILE A 84 -24.64 5.28 8.69
N VAL A 85 -24.45 4.22 9.48
CA VAL A 85 -25.17 4.01 10.75
C VAL A 85 -24.84 5.11 11.76
N GLU A 86 -23.57 5.53 11.86
CA GLU A 86 -23.16 6.66 12.70
C GLU A 86 -23.94 7.94 12.35
N SER A 87 -24.10 8.23 11.04
CA SER A 87 -24.90 9.37 10.56
C SER A 87 -26.39 9.23 10.90
N GLN A 88 -26.96 8.03 10.72
CA GLN A 88 -28.36 7.74 11.08
C GLN A 88 -28.63 7.96 12.57
N LEU A 89 -27.71 7.52 13.44
CA LEU A 89 -27.80 7.70 14.90
C LEU A 89 -27.60 9.14 15.36
N GLN A 90 -26.87 9.95 14.59
CA GLN A 90 -26.74 11.41 14.82
C GLN A 90 -28.01 12.18 14.45
N GLY A 91 -29.00 11.53 13.83
CA GLY A 91 -30.16 12.21 13.27
C GLY A 91 -29.85 13.00 11.99
N ILE A 92 -28.65 12.80 11.41
CA ILE A 92 -28.22 13.44 10.18
C ILE A 92 -28.51 12.44 9.05
N GLY A 93 -29.68 12.55 8.42
CA GLY A 93 -30.13 11.64 7.36
C GLY A 93 -31.38 12.14 6.63
N ARG A 94 -31.67 11.55 5.46
CA ARG A 94 -32.89 11.86 4.68
C ARG A 94 -34.12 11.34 5.42
N GLY A 95 -34.83 12.24 6.10
CA GLY A 95 -36.17 12.01 6.66
C GLY A 95 -36.21 11.88 8.19
N ASP A 96 -37.40 12.17 8.72
CA ASP A 96 -37.82 12.22 10.14
C ASP A 96 -37.74 10.85 10.89
N LEU A 97 -36.90 9.92 10.41
CA LEU A 97 -36.79 8.53 10.89
C LEU A 97 -35.44 8.24 11.56
N GLY A 98 -34.55 9.24 11.67
CA GLY A 98 -33.31 9.11 12.44
C GLY A 98 -33.64 9.06 13.93
N ALA A 99 -33.75 7.88 14.51
CA ALA A 99 -33.85 7.74 15.96
C ALA A 99 -32.53 8.22 16.59
N TYR A 100 -32.55 9.41 17.18
CA TYR A 100 -31.40 9.93 17.92
C TYR A 100 -31.06 8.99 19.07
N ASN A 101 -29.97 8.24 18.92
CA ASN A 101 -29.49 7.29 19.92
C ASN A 101 -28.01 7.57 20.19
N ALA A 102 -27.78 8.46 21.16
CA ALA A 102 -26.44 8.86 21.59
C ALA A 102 -25.64 7.68 22.19
N ALA A 103 -26.30 6.74 22.87
CA ALA A 103 -25.63 5.59 23.51
C ALA A 103 -25.05 4.62 22.46
N GLY A 104 -25.84 4.29 21.43
CA GLY A 104 -25.38 3.46 20.31
C GLY A 104 -24.25 4.13 19.53
N MET A 105 -24.34 5.45 19.34
CA MET A 105 -23.28 6.22 18.66
C MET A 105 -21.96 6.21 19.44
N MET A 106 -21.99 6.42 20.76
CA MET A 106 -20.80 6.36 21.61
C MET A 106 -20.18 4.97 21.62
N THR A 107 -21.01 3.93 21.70
CA THR A 107 -20.57 2.53 21.63
C THR A 107 -19.87 2.23 20.30
N LEU A 108 -20.46 2.66 19.18
CA LEU A 108 -19.87 2.48 17.85
C LEU A 108 -18.53 3.21 17.71
N ARG A 109 -18.47 4.48 18.13
CA ARG A 109 -17.24 5.28 18.06
C ARG A 109 -16.11 4.67 18.88
N ARG A 110 -16.43 4.21 20.09
CA ARG A 110 -15.47 3.50 20.95
C ARG A 110 -14.94 2.25 20.25
N PHE A 111 -15.82 1.39 19.75
CA PHE A 111 -15.44 0.17 19.04
C PHE A 111 -14.61 0.42 17.77
N MET A 112 -14.87 1.52 17.04
CA MET A 112 -14.06 1.90 15.88
C MET A 112 -12.67 2.43 16.25
N GLN A 113 -12.48 2.96 17.45
CA GLN A 113 -11.20 3.49 17.93
C GLN A 113 -10.34 2.42 18.61
N GLU A 114 -10.95 1.53 19.38
CA GLU A 114 -10.26 0.50 20.17
C GLU A 114 -9.89 -0.72 19.33
N GLU A 115 -10.75 -1.11 18.38
CA GLU A 115 -10.65 -2.37 17.67
C GLU A 115 -10.27 -2.16 16.19
N SER A 116 -9.16 -2.77 15.75
CA SER A 116 -8.80 -2.75 14.34
C SER A 116 -9.75 -3.60 13.51
N MET A 117 -10.36 -3.03 12.47
CA MET A 117 -11.26 -3.73 11.55
C MET A 117 -10.51 -4.58 10.49
N ARG A 118 -9.38 -5.21 10.85
CA ARG A 118 -8.60 -6.01 9.89
C ARG A 118 -9.40 -7.21 9.36
N ASP A 119 -10.19 -7.82 10.23
CA ASP A 119 -11.17 -8.86 9.93
C ASP A 119 -12.55 -8.33 10.30
N ALA A 120 -13.38 -8.11 9.29
CA ALA A 120 -14.69 -7.50 9.44
C ALA A 120 -15.66 -8.38 10.23
N ASP A 121 -15.61 -9.70 10.02
CA ASP A 121 -16.57 -10.62 10.61
C ASP A 121 -16.19 -10.91 12.07
N ALA A 122 -14.89 -11.00 12.38
CA ALA A 122 -14.42 -11.06 13.77
C ALA A 122 -14.77 -9.77 14.54
N TRP A 123 -14.64 -8.61 13.89
CA TRP A 123 -15.02 -7.32 14.49
C TRP A 123 -16.53 -7.25 14.78
N LEU A 124 -17.36 -7.66 13.82
CA LEU A 124 -18.82 -7.68 14.00
C LEU A 124 -19.25 -8.69 15.06
N SER A 125 -18.59 -9.85 15.15
CA SER A 125 -18.88 -10.82 16.20
C SER A 125 -18.67 -10.23 17.60
N LYS A 126 -17.61 -9.44 17.81
CA LYS A 126 -17.40 -8.71 19.07
C LYS A 126 -18.47 -7.65 19.31
N LEU A 127 -18.86 -6.91 18.26
CA LEU A 127 -19.90 -5.89 18.39
C LEU A 127 -21.26 -6.52 18.72
N MET A 128 -21.61 -7.66 18.13
CA MET A 128 -22.86 -8.39 18.43
C MET A 128 -22.97 -8.75 19.92
N VAL A 129 -21.85 -9.05 20.59
CA VAL A 129 -21.83 -9.33 22.03
C VAL A 129 -22.05 -8.06 22.86
N ALA A 130 -21.57 -6.91 22.39
CA ALA A 130 -21.70 -5.63 23.09
C ALA A 130 -23.05 -4.94 22.85
N ASP A 131 -23.52 -4.95 21.61
CA ASP A 131 -24.79 -4.37 21.16
C ASP A 131 -25.29 -5.12 19.91
N GLU A 132 -26.18 -6.08 20.15
CA GLU A 132 -26.72 -6.96 19.11
C GLU A 132 -27.49 -6.18 18.03
N LEU A 133 -28.35 -5.23 18.44
CA LEU A 133 -29.20 -4.47 17.52
C LEU A 133 -28.37 -3.57 16.61
N LEU A 134 -27.32 -2.94 17.15
CA LEU A 134 -26.39 -2.13 16.37
C LEU A 134 -25.62 -2.98 15.36
N ALA A 135 -25.16 -4.16 15.75
CA ALA A 135 -24.45 -5.06 14.86
C ALA A 135 -25.34 -5.59 13.72
N LEU A 136 -26.58 -6.01 14.03
CA LEU A 136 -27.56 -6.41 13.02
C LEU A 136 -27.81 -5.29 12.01
N ARG A 137 -27.96 -4.05 12.49
CA ARG A 137 -28.14 -2.89 11.61
C ARG A 137 -26.96 -2.69 10.67
N ILE A 138 -25.74 -2.84 11.14
CA ILE A 138 -24.53 -2.72 10.29
C ILE A 138 -24.48 -3.86 9.25
N ILE A 139 -24.88 -5.09 9.62
CA ILE A 139 -24.94 -6.23 8.70
C ILE A 139 -25.94 -5.98 7.56
N GLU A 140 -27.11 -5.43 7.86
CA GLU A 140 -28.09 -5.03 6.84
C GLU A 140 -27.52 -3.94 5.92
N VAL A 141 -27.01 -2.86 6.51
CA VAL A 141 -26.52 -1.69 5.75
C VAL A 141 -25.34 -2.06 4.86
N ARG A 142 -24.38 -2.87 5.34
CA ARG A 142 -23.23 -3.29 4.50
C ARG A 142 -23.67 -4.17 3.33
N THR A 143 -24.73 -4.96 3.52
CA THR A 143 -25.27 -5.82 2.46
C THR A 143 -26.03 -5.00 1.42
N ALA A 144 -26.89 -4.07 1.86
CA ALA A 144 -27.61 -3.16 0.98
C ALA A 144 -26.65 -2.29 0.18
N TYR A 145 -25.69 -1.66 0.86
CA TYR A 145 -24.70 -0.79 0.22
C TYR A 145 -23.91 -1.53 -0.86
N ALA A 146 -23.40 -2.73 -0.57
CA ALA A 146 -22.59 -3.49 -1.52
C ALA A 146 -23.39 -3.98 -2.75
N LYS A 147 -24.71 -4.19 -2.62
CA LYS A 147 -25.56 -4.73 -3.69
C LYS A 147 -26.25 -3.65 -4.52
N GLU A 148 -26.67 -2.56 -3.89
CA GLU A 148 -27.59 -1.59 -4.48
C GLU A 148 -26.90 -0.24 -4.76
N ASP A 149 -26.08 0.26 -3.83
CA ASP A 149 -25.51 1.61 -3.91
C ASP A 149 -24.08 1.64 -4.46
N PHE A 150 -23.32 0.55 -4.28
CA PHE A 150 -21.92 0.53 -4.65
C PHE A 150 -21.74 0.33 -6.16
N GLU A 151 -21.15 1.34 -6.81
CA GLU A 151 -20.94 1.36 -8.26
C GLU A 151 -19.74 0.49 -8.68
N TRP A 152 -19.98 -0.81 -8.88
CA TRP A 152 -18.96 -1.79 -9.29
C TRP A 152 -18.26 -1.43 -10.61
N ASP A 153 -19.00 -0.92 -11.60
CA ASP A 153 -18.43 -0.52 -12.88
C ASP A 153 -17.49 0.69 -12.74
N ASN A 154 -17.88 1.63 -11.88
CA ASN A 154 -17.07 2.80 -11.58
C ASN A 154 -15.79 2.40 -10.81
N LEU A 155 -15.88 1.46 -9.85
CA LEU A 155 -14.71 0.89 -9.18
C LEU A 155 -13.72 0.32 -10.20
N ARG A 156 -14.19 -0.50 -11.15
CA ARG A 156 -13.34 -1.07 -12.19
C ARG A 156 -12.67 0.02 -13.02
N ARG A 157 -13.45 1.01 -13.47
CA ARG A 157 -12.95 2.14 -14.28
C ARG A 157 -11.85 2.90 -13.55
N VAL A 158 -12.11 3.34 -12.32
CA VAL A 158 -11.18 4.14 -11.50
C VAL A 158 -9.93 3.34 -11.14
N ALA A 159 -10.05 2.04 -10.86
CA ALA A 159 -8.90 1.19 -10.56
C ALA A 159 -7.94 1.08 -11.76
N LEU A 160 -8.48 0.91 -12.97
CA LEU A 160 -7.68 0.83 -14.20
C LEU A 160 -7.07 2.18 -14.56
N GLU A 161 -7.86 3.25 -14.48
CA GLU A 161 -7.41 4.61 -14.73
C GLU A 161 -6.28 5.03 -13.76
N GLY A 162 -6.45 4.74 -12.46
CA GLY A 162 -5.43 5.03 -11.45
C GLY A 162 -4.12 4.27 -11.68
N LEU A 163 -4.19 3.02 -12.17
CA LEU A 163 -3.01 2.24 -12.55
C LEU A 163 -2.28 2.86 -13.75
N GLU A 164 -3.00 3.26 -14.78
CA GLU A 164 -2.43 3.90 -15.97
C GLU A 164 -1.78 5.25 -15.64
N GLN A 165 -2.48 6.08 -14.86
CA GLN A 165 -1.98 7.37 -14.40
C GLN A 165 -0.73 7.21 -13.53
N GLY A 166 -0.75 6.25 -12.59
CA GLY A 166 0.39 5.92 -11.73
C GLY A 166 1.60 5.49 -12.55
N ASN A 167 1.41 4.59 -13.51
CA ASN A 167 2.48 4.13 -14.42
C ASN A 167 3.06 5.30 -15.23
N THR A 168 2.21 6.16 -15.78
CA THR A 168 2.64 7.34 -16.56
C THR A 168 3.44 8.32 -15.69
N GLN A 169 2.98 8.56 -14.47
CA GLN A 169 3.67 9.44 -13.53
C GLN A 169 5.04 8.87 -13.12
N LEU A 170 5.12 7.58 -12.84
CA LEU A 170 6.37 6.90 -12.51
C LEU A 170 7.39 6.97 -13.67
N LEU A 171 6.94 6.73 -14.90
CA LEU A 171 7.79 6.84 -16.09
C LEU A 171 8.30 8.27 -16.29
N ARG A 172 7.43 9.27 -16.11
CA ARG A 172 7.82 10.69 -16.17
C ARG A 172 8.86 11.03 -15.11
N GLN A 173 8.62 10.66 -13.85
CA GLN A 173 9.57 10.90 -12.76
C GLN A 173 10.91 10.21 -13.00
N HIS A 174 10.89 8.96 -13.49
CA HIS A 174 12.10 8.23 -13.81
C HIS A 174 12.90 8.90 -14.94
N ALA A 175 12.23 9.34 -16.01
CA ALA A 175 12.87 10.07 -17.10
C ALA A 175 13.51 11.38 -16.62
N SER A 176 12.79 12.16 -15.81
CA SER A 176 13.32 13.40 -15.22
C SER A 176 14.54 13.14 -14.34
N ARG A 177 14.47 12.17 -13.42
CA ARG A 177 15.60 11.79 -12.56
C ARG A 177 16.83 11.38 -13.36
N ARG A 178 16.64 10.57 -14.40
CA ARG A 178 17.73 10.13 -15.27
C ARG A 178 18.35 11.29 -16.03
N TYR A 179 17.55 12.24 -16.50
CA TYR A 179 18.04 13.43 -17.19
C TYR A 179 18.87 14.32 -16.25
N THR A 180 18.39 14.57 -15.03
CA THR A 180 19.15 15.31 -14.01
C THR A 180 20.50 14.66 -13.72
N ALA A 181 20.53 13.34 -13.49
CA ALA A 181 21.78 12.62 -13.23
C ALA A 181 22.76 12.65 -14.43
N MET A 182 22.24 12.73 -15.66
CA MET A 182 23.09 12.90 -16.85
C MET A 182 23.72 14.29 -16.93
N LEU A 183 22.96 15.34 -16.59
CA LEU A 183 23.47 16.71 -16.55
C LEU A 183 24.52 16.90 -15.45
N GLU A 184 24.27 16.36 -14.25
CA GLU A 184 25.24 16.39 -13.15
C GLU A 184 26.57 15.72 -13.56
N ARG A 185 26.49 14.54 -14.19
CA ARG A 185 27.67 13.83 -14.70
C ARG A 185 28.39 14.58 -15.84
N ALA A 186 27.66 15.33 -16.65
CA ALA A 186 28.26 16.13 -17.72
C ALA A 186 28.99 17.37 -17.14
N GLY A 187 28.42 18.01 -16.12
CA GLY A 187 29.06 19.13 -15.42
C GLY A 187 30.33 18.72 -14.66
N GLU A 188 30.37 17.52 -14.09
CA GLU A 188 31.58 16.96 -13.44
C GLU A 188 32.75 16.68 -14.41
N LEU A 189 32.53 16.71 -15.74
CA LEU A 189 33.58 16.48 -16.74
C LEU A 189 34.18 17.79 -17.29
N GLU A 190 33.63 18.95 -16.92
CA GLU A 190 34.07 20.27 -17.39
C GLU A 190 34.95 21.02 -16.37
N ASP A 191 35.09 20.51 -15.14
CA ASP A 191 35.99 20.98 -14.07
C ASP A 191 37.23 20.06 -13.90
#